data_AF-A0A396AEB6-F1
#
_entry.id   AF-A0A396AEB6-F1
#
_cell.length_a   1.000
_cell.length_b   1.000
_cell.length_c   1.000
_cell.angle_alpha   90.00
_cell.angle_beta   90.00
_cell.angle_gamma   90.00
#
_symmetry.space_group_name_H-M   'P 1'
#
loop_
_entity.id
_entity.type
_entity.pdbx_description
1 polymer ?
#
loop_
_entity_poly.entity_id
_entity_poly.type
_entity_poly.pdbx_seq_one_letter_code
_entity_poly.pdbx_strand_id
1 'polypeptide(L)'
;MKKIYSKITKERRKQFQIETYIMKDGEQRLVVKRALAKDGVAHIRKMSDYYEKNKDEGILCPSKLISENEIAFEFLTGESLCNTMLEALEDKDEVRFLSLLRMYDGIIRSNVNIERRTFMPDAQFVQVFGEVSFPDEMECGKEMNIDMSFDNIIKDQTDSKYKIIDYEWVFSFPIPVKFVIYRAVSAFYTRNGSAMKDIMTINEIYDCFDITEEEIVIFENMNEAFNQYVYGGKNGYNASLIAYKKEVYDVKKLLPGENLFLQVFLNDGTNYLEDKAITNHIIGQNVKLNIPIEFTQYVSEIRLDPLNVSCVLQNLKVQIVTKDNNEYEIEHYRHNAIITKDHDFIFASEDPQIIFENQWENNVREVKIAFRIREAGLQDNPILSALSELKCHMNKVENELEYIKGTKVYKTLLERKVDKVLGENE
;
A
#
# COMPACT_ATOMS: atom_id res chain seq x y z
N MET A 1 -33.75 -23.89 13.53
CA MET A 1 -32.63 -23.03 13.09
C MET A 1 -32.99 -21.54 13.07
N LYS A 2 -32.13 -20.65 13.61
CA LYS A 2 -32.27 -19.19 13.63
C LYS A 2 -31.25 -18.53 12.69
N LYS A 3 -31.66 -17.49 11.96
CA LYS A 3 -30.75 -16.67 11.14
C LYS A 3 -29.89 -15.77 12.03
N ILE A 4 -28.56 -15.89 11.93
CA ILE A 4 -27.60 -15.14 12.77
C ILE A 4 -26.75 -14.14 11.99
N TYR A 5 -26.68 -14.27 10.67
CA TYR A 5 -25.95 -13.37 9.78
C TYR A 5 -26.69 -13.27 8.45
N SER A 6 -26.57 -12.12 7.78
CA SER A 6 -27.11 -11.93 6.44
C SER A 6 -26.27 -10.92 5.66
N LYS A 7 -25.97 -11.26 4.40
CA LYS A 7 -25.41 -10.36 3.41
C LYS A 7 -26.32 -10.38 2.19
N ILE A 8 -26.68 -9.20 1.69
CA ILE A 8 -27.56 -9.07 0.53
C ILE A 8 -26.78 -8.35 -0.57
N THR A 9 -26.76 -8.94 -1.76
CA THR A 9 -26.09 -8.41 -2.95
C THR A 9 -27.15 -7.89 -3.92
N LYS A 10 -27.46 -6.59 -3.88
CA LYS A 10 -28.51 -5.92 -4.69
C LYS A 10 -27.96 -5.11 -5.86
N GLU A 11 -26.68 -4.86 -5.86
CA GLU A 11 -25.95 -4.08 -6.85
C GLU A 11 -25.78 -4.83 -8.18
N ARG A 12 -25.90 -6.16 -8.18
CA ARG A 12 -25.85 -7.00 -9.39
C ARG A 12 -27.16 -6.89 -10.19
N ARG A 13 -27.13 -7.28 -11.46
CA ARG A 13 -28.35 -7.45 -12.27
C ARG A 13 -29.32 -8.39 -11.56
N LYS A 14 -30.64 -8.18 -11.73
CA LYS A 14 -31.72 -8.90 -11.00
C LYS A 14 -31.54 -10.42 -10.96
N GLN A 15 -31.10 -11.02 -12.07
CA GLN A 15 -30.86 -12.47 -12.18
C GLN A 15 -29.69 -13.00 -11.34
N PHE A 16 -28.83 -12.13 -10.79
CA PHE A 16 -27.68 -12.48 -9.96
C PHE A 16 -27.79 -11.94 -8.53
N GLN A 17 -28.93 -11.35 -8.17
CA GLN A 17 -29.14 -10.81 -6.83
C GLN A 17 -29.49 -11.92 -5.86
N ILE A 18 -28.63 -12.12 -4.87
CA ILE A 18 -28.79 -13.14 -3.83
C ILE A 18 -28.67 -12.54 -2.42
N GLU A 19 -29.32 -13.18 -1.47
CA GLU A 19 -29.02 -13.07 -0.06
C GLU A 19 -28.28 -14.32 0.39
N THR A 20 -27.11 -14.12 1.00
CA THR A 20 -26.34 -15.17 1.66
C THR A 20 -26.51 -15.01 3.16
N TYR A 21 -27.04 -16.02 3.84
CA TYR A 21 -27.30 -15.94 5.28
C TYR A 21 -26.87 -17.20 6.02
N ILE A 22 -26.49 -17.06 7.29
CA ILE A 22 -26.11 -18.19 8.14
C ILE A 22 -27.27 -18.55 9.06
N MET A 23 -27.67 -19.81 9.01
CA MET A 23 -28.62 -20.41 9.93
C MET A 23 -27.86 -21.17 11.01
N LYS A 24 -28.26 -21.01 12.28
CA LYS A 24 -27.66 -21.70 13.44
C LYS A 24 -28.73 -22.41 14.26
N ASP A 25 -28.43 -23.62 14.72
CA ASP A 25 -29.26 -24.40 15.65
C ASP A 25 -28.37 -25.22 16.58
N GLY A 26 -28.30 -24.83 17.86
CA GLY A 26 -27.23 -25.30 18.74
C GLY A 26 -25.85 -25.00 18.13
N GLU A 27 -25.02 -26.03 17.95
CA GLU A 27 -23.71 -25.92 17.29
C GLU A 27 -23.77 -26.05 15.76
N GLN A 28 -24.87 -26.58 15.22
CA GLN A 28 -25.01 -26.76 13.78
C GLN A 28 -25.18 -25.42 13.07
N ARG A 29 -24.48 -25.25 11.95
CA ARG A 29 -24.58 -24.06 11.09
C ARG A 29 -24.73 -24.50 9.64
N LEU A 30 -25.49 -23.71 8.88
CA LEU A 30 -25.63 -23.83 7.43
C LEU A 30 -25.51 -22.45 6.80
N VAL A 31 -24.89 -22.38 5.62
CA VAL A 31 -24.90 -21.18 4.79
C VAL A 31 -25.99 -21.35 3.75
N VAL A 32 -26.93 -20.41 3.65
CA VAL A 32 -28.00 -20.46 2.65
C VAL A 32 -27.82 -19.31 1.67
N LYS A 33 -27.83 -19.62 0.38
CA LYS A 33 -27.91 -18.64 -0.71
C LYS A 33 -29.34 -18.63 -1.27
N ARG A 34 -29.96 -17.45 -1.31
CA ARG A 34 -31.34 -17.25 -1.72
C ARG A 34 -31.45 -16.21 -2.82
N ALA A 35 -32.14 -16.53 -3.92
CA ALA A 35 -32.47 -15.54 -4.94
C ALA A 35 -33.46 -14.49 -4.40
N LEU A 36 -33.18 -13.20 -4.64
CA LEU A 36 -34.06 -12.11 -4.20
C LEU A 36 -35.31 -11.95 -5.07
N ALA A 37 -35.27 -12.43 -6.31
CA ALA A 37 -36.35 -12.35 -7.28
C ALA A 37 -36.44 -13.65 -8.09
N LYS A 38 -37.58 -13.85 -8.78
CA LYS A 38 -37.81 -15.02 -9.64
C LYS A 38 -36.73 -15.16 -10.72
N ASP A 39 -36.24 -14.04 -11.25
CA ASP A 39 -35.18 -13.98 -12.26
C ASP A 39 -33.88 -14.66 -11.80
N GLY A 40 -33.62 -14.74 -10.49
CA GLY A 40 -32.42 -15.38 -9.92
C GLY A 40 -32.56 -16.86 -9.61
N VAL A 41 -33.74 -17.47 -9.81
CA VAL A 41 -33.97 -18.90 -9.53
C VAL A 41 -33.05 -19.79 -10.37
N ALA A 42 -32.86 -19.45 -11.64
CA ALA A 42 -31.97 -20.21 -12.53
C ALA A 42 -30.51 -20.17 -12.02
N HIS A 43 -30.08 -19.06 -11.44
CA HIS A 43 -28.74 -18.89 -10.86
C HIS A 43 -28.53 -19.80 -9.64
N ILE A 44 -29.54 -19.92 -8.77
CA ILE A 44 -29.51 -20.85 -7.64
C ILE A 44 -29.48 -22.31 -8.10
N ARG A 45 -30.32 -22.67 -9.06
CA ARG A 45 -30.38 -24.04 -9.60
C ARG A 45 -29.06 -24.47 -10.22
N LYS A 46 -28.40 -23.57 -10.96
CA LYS A 46 -27.11 -23.85 -11.58
C LYS A 46 -26.04 -24.26 -10.56
N MET A 47 -26.01 -23.67 -9.36
CA MET A 47 -25.11 -24.09 -8.28
C MET A 47 -25.43 -25.51 -7.81
N SER A 48 -26.72 -25.84 -7.65
CA SER A 48 -27.15 -27.19 -7.26
C SER A 48 -26.80 -28.23 -8.33
N ASP A 49 -27.06 -27.92 -9.60
CA ASP A 49 -26.78 -28.81 -10.74
C ASP A 49 -25.27 -29.06 -10.85
N TYR A 50 -24.45 -28.03 -10.66
CA TYR A 50 -23.00 -28.16 -10.66
C TYR A 50 -22.49 -29.03 -9.52
N TYR A 51 -23.01 -28.86 -8.30
CA TYR A 51 -22.65 -29.71 -7.18
C TYR A 51 -23.04 -31.17 -7.42
N GLU A 52 -24.27 -31.45 -7.82
CA GLU A 52 -24.73 -32.83 -8.05
C GLU A 52 -23.93 -33.55 -9.12
N LYS A 53 -23.46 -32.81 -10.14
CA LYS A 53 -22.61 -33.35 -11.20
C LYS A 53 -21.19 -33.70 -10.73
N ASN A 54 -20.62 -32.92 -9.81
CA ASN A 54 -19.18 -32.98 -9.48
C ASN A 54 -18.89 -33.38 -8.01
N LYS A 55 -19.91 -33.71 -7.21
CA LYS A 55 -19.76 -34.06 -5.79
C LYS A 55 -18.79 -35.21 -5.51
N ASP A 56 -18.65 -36.14 -6.46
CA ASP A 56 -17.79 -37.33 -6.32
C ASP A 56 -16.30 -36.97 -6.34
N GLU A 57 -15.93 -35.80 -6.84
CA GLU A 57 -14.56 -35.27 -6.78
C GLU A 57 -14.16 -34.85 -5.35
N GLY A 58 -15.14 -34.60 -4.48
CA GLY A 58 -14.92 -34.28 -3.06
C GLY A 58 -14.31 -32.91 -2.77
N ILE A 59 -14.05 -32.09 -3.80
CA ILE A 59 -13.49 -30.73 -3.68
C ILE A 59 -14.56 -29.66 -3.42
N LEU A 60 -15.84 -29.93 -3.73
CA LEU A 60 -16.89 -28.94 -3.52
C LEU A 60 -17.45 -29.03 -2.10
N CYS A 61 -17.68 -27.88 -1.47
CA CYS A 61 -18.46 -27.82 -0.25
C CYS A 61 -19.85 -28.41 -0.51
N PRO A 62 -20.30 -29.39 0.29
CA PRO A 62 -21.60 -30.01 0.09
C PRO A 62 -22.74 -29.01 0.09
N SER A 63 -23.60 -29.09 -0.91
CA SER A 63 -24.83 -28.30 -0.96
C SER A 63 -26.07 -29.14 -1.24
N LYS A 64 -27.22 -28.55 -0.94
CA LYS A 64 -28.52 -29.14 -1.18
C LYS A 64 -29.53 -28.05 -1.50
N LEU A 65 -30.28 -28.24 -2.57
CA LEU A 65 -31.43 -27.41 -2.87
C LEU A 65 -32.51 -27.63 -1.79
N ILE A 66 -32.91 -26.56 -1.10
CA ILE A 66 -33.89 -26.62 0.00
C ILE A 66 -35.25 -26.02 -0.40
N SER A 67 -35.29 -25.20 -1.44
CA SER A 67 -36.51 -24.73 -2.10
C SER A 67 -36.20 -24.38 -3.56
N GLU A 68 -37.20 -23.96 -4.34
CA GLU A 68 -36.97 -23.53 -5.72
C GLU A 68 -36.00 -22.35 -5.86
N ASN A 69 -35.86 -21.51 -4.84
CA ASN A 69 -35.05 -20.29 -4.86
C ASN A 69 -33.96 -20.25 -3.77
N GLU A 70 -33.75 -21.33 -3.04
CA GLU A 70 -32.78 -21.42 -1.94
C GLU A 70 -31.95 -22.70 -2.01
N ILE A 71 -30.64 -22.55 -1.85
CA ILE A 71 -29.67 -23.64 -1.75
C ILE A 71 -28.91 -23.49 -0.42
N ALA A 72 -28.77 -24.59 0.32
CA ALA A 72 -28.02 -24.63 1.56
C ALA A 72 -26.67 -25.33 1.33
N PHE A 73 -25.64 -24.83 1.97
CA PHE A 73 -24.28 -25.37 2.00
C PHE A 73 -23.95 -25.76 3.44
N GLU A 74 -23.15 -26.80 3.59
CA GLU A 74 -22.53 -27.11 4.87
C GLU A 74 -21.65 -25.95 5.32
N PHE A 75 -21.69 -25.66 6.62
CA PHE A 75 -20.81 -24.66 7.20
C PHE A 75 -19.46 -25.30 7.53
N LEU A 76 -18.47 -25.07 6.68
CA LEU A 76 -17.13 -25.57 6.92
C LEU A 76 -16.47 -24.78 8.06
N THR A 77 -15.83 -25.53 8.94
CA THR A 77 -15.00 -25.00 10.02
C THR A 77 -13.56 -25.28 9.67
N GLY A 78 -12.77 -24.23 9.46
CA GLY A 78 -11.42 -24.39 8.96
C GLY A 78 -10.80 -23.05 8.58
N GLU A 79 -9.63 -23.12 7.96
CA GLU A 79 -8.86 -21.96 7.56
C GLU A 79 -8.96 -21.75 6.05
N SER A 80 -9.11 -20.49 5.61
CA SER A 80 -9.08 -20.18 4.18
C SER A 80 -7.65 -20.24 3.67
N LEU A 81 -7.48 -20.64 2.41
CA LEU A 81 -6.18 -20.59 1.74
C LEU A 81 -5.61 -19.16 1.77
N CYS A 82 -6.46 -18.14 1.65
CA CYS A 82 -6.09 -16.74 1.80
C CYS A 82 -5.37 -16.47 3.13
N ASN A 83 -5.91 -16.93 4.26
CA ASN A 83 -5.29 -16.73 5.57
C ASN A 83 -3.95 -17.48 5.66
N THR A 84 -3.89 -18.74 5.22
CA THR A 84 -2.66 -19.53 5.25
C THR A 84 -1.55 -18.90 4.39
N MET A 85 -1.94 -18.27 3.27
CA MET A 85 -1.02 -17.50 2.44
C MET A 85 -0.55 -16.21 3.12
N LEU A 86 -1.44 -15.50 3.82
CA LEU A 86 -1.09 -14.30 4.59
C LEU A 86 -0.15 -14.62 5.76
N GLU A 87 -0.39 -15.72 6.48
CA GLU A 87 0.52 -16.19 7.53
C GLU A 87 1.93 -16.46 6.97
N ALA A 88 2.03 -17.13 5.82
CA ALA A 88 3.33 -17.38 5.18
C ALA A 88 4.06 -16.06 4.81
N LEU A 89 3.32 -15.03 4.42
CA LEU A 89 3.88 -13.72 4.11
C LEU A 89 4.31 -12.97 5.38
N GLU A 90 3.49 -13.00 6.44
CA GLU A 90 3.83 -12.42 7.76
C GLU A 90 5.11 -13.04 8.34
N ASP A 91 5.25 -14.37 8.20
CA ASP A 91 6.43 -15.13 8.61
C ASP A 91 7.64 -14.95 7.67
N LYS A 92 7.48 -14.23 6.55
CA LYS A 92 8.47 -14.10 5.46
C LYS A 92 8.95 -15.45 4.91
N ASP A 93 8.09 -16.46 4.96
CA ASP A 93 8.34 -17.80 4.44
C ASP A 93 7.93 -17.89 2.95
N GLU A 94 8.80 -17.37 2.09
CA GLU A 94 8.61 -17.36 0.64
C GLU A 94 8.44 -18.77 0.07
N VAL A 95 9.15 -19.76 0.62
CA VAL A 95 9.08 -21.16 0.16
C VAL A 95 7.68 -21.73 0.43
N ARG A 96 7.14 -21.49 1.63
CA ARG A 96 5.75 -21.88 1.97
C ARG A 96 4.76 -21.16 1.07
N PHE A 97 4.91 -19.86 0.84
CA PHE A 97 4.02 -19.09 -0.03
C PHE A 97 4.00 -19.64 -1.47
N LEU A 98 5.17 -19.87 -2.08
CA LEU A 98 5.29 -20.46 -3.41
C LEU A 98 4.70 -21.88 -3.48
N SER A 99 4.86 -22.67 -2.40
CA SER A 99 4.24 -24.00 -2.32
C SER A 99 2.70 -23.94 -2.32
N LEU A 100 2.12 -22.92 -1.68
CA LEU A 100 0.67 -22.70 -1.66
C LEU A 100 0.15 -22.27 -3.04
N LEU A 101 0.89 -21.45 -3.79
CA LEU A 101 0.55 -21.10 -5.17
C LEU A 101 0.54 -22.32 -6.10
N ARG A 102 1.56 -23.20 -5.99
CA ARG A 102 1.61 -24.45 -6.76
C ARG A 102 0.47 -25.41 -6.38
N MET A 103 0.16 -25.50 -5.09
CA MET A 103 -0.97 -26.30 -4.62
C MET A 103 -2.30 -25.77 -5.17
N TYR A 104 -2.48 -24.45 -5.18
CA TYR A 104 -3.65 -23.80 -5.78
C TYR A 104 -3.79 -24.10 -7.28
N ASP A 105 -2.71 -24.01 -8.06
CA ASP A 105 -2.71 -24.42 -9.48
C ASP A 105 -3.16 -25.89 -9.63
N GLY A 106 -2.66 -26.77 -8.76
CA GLY A 106 -3.07 -28.17 -8.70
C GLY A 106 -4.56 -28.35 -8.42
N ILE A 107 -5.16 -27.56 -7.52
CA ILE A 107 -6.60 -27.57 -7.28
C ILE A 107 -7.36 -27.20 -8.55
N ILE A 108 -6.97 -26.12 -9.23
CA ILE A 108 -7.67 -25.70 -10.46
C ILE A 108 -7.60 -26.81 -11.53
N ARG A 109 -6.40 -27.35 -11.74
CA ARG A 109 -6.13 -28.29 -12.84
C ARG A 109 -6.68 -29.68 -12.63
N SER A 110 -6.91 -30.09 -11.37
CA SER A 110 -7.48 -31.40 -11.05
C SER A 110 -9.01 -31.43 -11.10
N ASN A 111 -9.67 -30.27 -11.03
CA ASN A 111 -11.14 -30.16 -10.97
C ASN A 111 -11.82 -30.04 -12.33
N VAL A 112 -11.06 -29.90 -13.42
CA VAL A 112 -11.63 -29.77 -14.77
C VAL A 112 -10.76 -30.47 -15.80
N ASN A 113 -11.41 -30.97 -16.86
CA ASN A 113 -10.68 -31.47 -18.01
C ASN A 113 -10.10 -30.28 -18.81
N ILE A 114 -8.77 -30.23 -18.92
CA ILE A 114 -8.03 -29.15 -19.58
C ILE A 114 -7.55 -29.63 -20.95
N GLU A 115 -7.82 -28.82 -21.97
CA GLU A 115 -7.33 -29.04 -23.32
C GLU A 115 -6.53 -27.82 -23.78
N ARG A 116 -5.33 -28.07 -24.31
CA ARG A 116 -4.55 -27.05 -25.01
C ARG A 116 -5.08 -26.91 -26.44
N ARG A 117 -5.42 -25.69 -26.85
CA ARG A 117 -6.04 -25.42 -28.15
C ARG A 117 -5.82 -23.98 -28.59
N THR A 118 -5.94 -23.73 -29.90
CA THR A 118 -6.24 -22.39 -30.39
C THR A 118 -7.57 -21.91 -29.81
N PHE A 119 -7.54 -20.79 -29.11
CA PHE A 119 -8.71 -20.26 -28.43
C PHE A 119 -9.68 -19.64 -29.44
N MET A 120 -10.93 -20.08 -29.42
CA MET A 120 -12.00 -19.55 -30.26
C MET A 120 -13.23 -19.29 -29.37
N PRO A 121 -13.56 -18.03 -29.06
CA PRO A 121 -14.70 -17.73 -28.22
C PRO A 121 -16.01 -18.04 -28.96
N ASP A 122 -16.94 -18.72 -28.28
CA ASP A 122 -18.29 -18.91 -28.78
C ASP A 122 -19.22 -17.74 -28.38
N ALA A 123 -20.46 -17.75 -28.87
CA ALA A 123 -21.42 -16.68 -28.58
C ALA A 123 -21.73 -16.49 -27.08
N GLN A 124 -21.70 -17.56 -26.29
CA GLN A 124 -21.93 -17.48 -24.84
C GLN A 124 -20.72 -16.86 -24.14
N PHE A 125 -19.50 -17.24 -24.56
CA PHE A 125 -18.28 -16.60 -24.08
C PHE A 125 -18.29 -15.11 -24.39
N VAL A 126 -18.55 -14.72 -25.65
CA VAL A 126 -18.54 -13.31 -26.08
C VAL A 126 -19.57 -12.48 -25.31
N GLN A 127 -20.73 -13.06 -24.98
CA GLN A 127 -21.74 -12.39 -24.17
C GLN A 127 -21.24 -12.02 -22.76
N VAL A 128 -20.36 -12.84 -22.17
CA VAL A 128 -19.89 -12.69 -20.79
C VAL A 128 -18.57 -11.90 -20.73
N PHE A 129 -17.63 -12.21 -21.61
CA PHE A 129 -16.25 -11.73 -21.56
C PHE A 129 -15.87 -10.81 -22.73
N GLY A 130 -16.77 -10.61 -23.69
CA GLY A 130 -16.48 -9.85 -24.91
C GLY A 130 -15.68 -10.65 -25.94
N GLU A 131 -15.31 -9.98 -27.03
CA GLU A 131 -14.45 -10.56 -28.06
C GLU A 131 -13.00 -10.60 -27.57
N VAL A 132 -12.40 -11.78 -27.65
CA VAL A 132 -11.05 -12.03 -27.17
C VAL A 132 -10.31 -12.91 -28.17
N SER A 133 -9.06 -12.56 -28.43
CA SER A 133 -8.12 -13.34 -29.23
C SER A 133 -6.80 -13.44 -28.48
N PHE A 134 -6.21 -14.64 -28.47
CA PHE A 134 -4.87 -14.87 -27.94
C PHE A 134 -3.88 -15.11 -29.10
N PRO A 135 -2.63 -14.64 -28.98
CA PRO A 135 -1.61 -14.89 -30.01
C PRO A 135 -1.21 -16.37 -30.09
N ASP A 136 -1.22 -17.06 -28.94
CA ASP A 136 -0.82 -18.45 -28.79
C ASP A 136 -2.00 -19.36 -28.41
N GLU A 137 -1.75 -20.67 -28.43
CA GLU A 137 -2.68 -21.66 -27.88
C GLU A 137 -2.82 -21.52 -26.37
N MET A 138 -4.03 -21.71 -25.87
CA MET A 138 -4.37 -21.59 -24.46
C MET A 138 -4.81 -22.94 -23.89
N GLU A 139 -4.40 -23.22 -22.66
CA GLU A 139 -4.99 -24.28 -21.85
C GLU A 139 -6.37 -23.82 -21.34
N CYS A 140 -7.41 -24.52 -21.79
CA CYS A 140 -8.79 -24.15 -21.47
C CYS A 140 -9.53 -25.31 -20.81
N GLY A 141 -10.29 -25.00 -19.77
CA GLY A 141 -11.25 -25.93 -19.16
C GLY A 141 -12.68 -25.56 -19.51
N LYS A 142 -13.54 -26.58 -19.63
CA LYS A 142 -15.01 -26.39 -19.65
C LYS A 142 -15.56 -26.58 -18.24
N GLU A 143 -16.74 -26.03 -17.98
CA GLU A 143 -17.41 -26.13 -16.68
C GLU A 143 -16.56 -25.56 -15.53
N MET A 144 -15.76 -24.55 -15.85
CA MET A 144 -14.88 -23.90 -14.88
C MET A 144 -15.64 -22.90 -14.02
N ASN A 145 -15.39 -22.95 -12.71
CA ASN A 145 -15.69 -21.86 -11.80
C ASN A 145 -14.63 -20.76 -11.94
N ILE A 146 -15.02 -19.53 -12.27
CA ILE A 146 -14.09 -18.41 -12.41
C ILE A 146 -13.88 -17.62 -11.10
N ASP A 147 -14.64 -17.93 -10.05
CA ASP A 147 -14.57 -17.27 -8.74
C ASP A 147 -13.87 -18.15 -7.69
N MET A 148 -12.72 -18.71 -8.08
CA MET A 148 -11.84 -19.50 -7.21
C MET A 148 -10.85 -18.62 -6.45
N SER A 149 -11.33 -17.52 -5.86
CA SER A 149 -10.50 -16.69 -4.98
C SER A 149 -9.96 -17.52 -3.81
N PHE A 150 -8.78 -17.16 -3.28
CA PHE A 150 -8.18 -17.89 -2.16
C PHE A 150 -9.04 -17.87 -0.88
N ASP A 151 -9.96 -16.90 -0.73
CA ASP A 151 -10.94 -16.88 0.35
C ASP A 151 -12.02 -17.95 0.21
N ASN A 152 -12.33 -18.35 -1.02
CA ASN A 152 -13.39 -19.32 -1.34
C ASN A 152 -12.90 -20.77 -1.27
N ILE A 153 -11.63 -21.00 -0.90
CA ILE A 153 -11.03 -22.32 -0.70
C ILE A 153 -10.71 -22.47 0.79
N ILE A 154 -11.38 -23.40 1.46
CA ILE A 154 -11.21 -23.65 2.90
C ILE A 154 -10.60 -25.03 3.11
N LYS A 155 -9.57 -25.11 3.94
CA LYS A 155 -9.08 -26.37 4.47
C LYS A 155 -9.97 -26.79 5.63
N ASP A 156 -10.84 -27.77 5.39
CA ASP A 156 -11.80 -28.25 6.37
C ASP A 156 -11.08 -28.97 7.53
N GLN A 157 -11.36 -28.58 8.77
CA GLN A 157 -10.69 -29.16 9.93
C GLN A 157 -11.09 -30.63 10.17
N THR A 158 -12.24 -31.08 9.63
CA THR A 158 -12.71 -32.45 9.89
C THR A 158 -11.95 -33.52 9.12
N ASP A 159 -11.53 -33.21 7.88
CA ASP A 159 -10.82 -34.15 7.00
C ASP A 159 -9.49 -33.61 6.46
N SER A 160 -9.14 -32.37 6.81
CA SER A 160 -7.94 -31.64 6.36
C SER A 160 -7.86 -31.45 4.84
N LYS A 161 -8.96 -31.61 4.11
CA LYS A 161 -9.03 -31.40 2.66
C LYS A 161 -9.45 -29.98 2.33
N TYR A 162 -8.98 -29.47 1.19
CA TYR A 162 -9.45 -28.21 0.65
C TYR A 162 -10.81 -28.39 0.01
N LYS A 163 -11.71 -27.45 0.26
CA LYS A 163 -13.07 -27.42 -0.30
C LYS A 163 -13.41 -26.03 -0.83
N ILE A 164 -14.04 -25.98 -2.00
CA ILE A 164 -14.54 -24.76 -2.63
C ILE A 164 -15.93 -24.47 -2.07
N ILE A 165 -16.06 -23.35 -1.36
CA ILE A 165 -17.32 -22.95 -0.72
C ILE A 165 -18.21 -22.06 -1.60
N ASP A 166 -17.65 -21.52 -2.68
CA ASP A 166 -18.40 -20.68 -3.62
C ASP A 166 -18.19 -21.15 -5.06
N TYR A 167 -19.24 -21.71 -5.65
CA TYR A 167 -19.30 -22.13 -7.04
C TYR A 167 -20.47 -21.45 -7.78
N GLU A 168 -20.65 -20.16 -7.50
CA GLU A 168 -21.68 -19.32 -8.11
C GLU A 168 -21.42 -19.01 -9.60
N TRP A 169 -20.15 -18.92 -10.00
CA TRP A 169 -19.74 -18.46 -11.33
C TRP A 169 -19.09 -19.56 -12.16
N VAL A 170 -19.86 -20.61 -12.42
CA VAL A 170 -19.46 -21.73 -13.30
C VAL A 170 -19.92 -21.49 -14.73
N PHE A 171 -19.10 -21.76 -15.75
CA PHE A 171 -19.51 -21.64 -17.15
C PHE A 171 -19.16 -22.88 -17.96
N SER A 172 -20.08 -23.31 -18.83
CA SER A 172 -19.96 -24.52 -19.63
C SER A 172 -19.04 -24.39 -20.84
N PHE A 173 -18.82 -23.16 -21.33
CA PHE A 173 -17.94 -22.89 -22.44
C PHE A 173 -16.47 -22.88 -22.01
N PRO A 174 -15.50 -23.06 -22.94
CA PRO A 174 -14.08 -23.07 -22.61
C PRO A 174 -13.60 -21.74 -22.02
N ILE A 175 -12.90 -21.80 -20.89
CA ILE A 175 -12.27 -20.64 -20.25
C ILE A 175 -10.77 -20.91 -20.10
N PRO A 176 -9.90 -19.95 -20.43
CA PRO A 176 -8.46 -20.08 -20.16
C PRO A 176 -8.17 -20.28 -18.67
N VAL A 177 -7.38 -21.29 -18.31
CA VAL A 177 -7.03 -21.59 -16.91
C VAL A 177 -6.34 -20.40 -16.26
N LYS A 178 -5.41 -19.77 -16.98
CA LYS A 178 -4.71 -18.57 -16.57
C LYS A 178 -5.62 -17.39 -16.23
N PHE A 179 -6.80 -17.28 -16.86
CA PHE A 179 -7.77 -16.23 -16.52
C PHE A 179 -8.34 -16.42 -15.10
N VAL A 180 -8.60 -17.66 -14.69
CA VAL A 180 -9.10 -17.95 -13.34
C VAL A 180 -8.02 -17.65 -12.29
N ILE A 181 -6.76 -18.00 -12.57
CA ILE A 181 -5.61 -17.66 -11.75
C ILE A 181 -5.45 -16.14 -11.65
N TYR A 182 -5.49 -15.44 -12.78
CA TYR A 182 -5.42 -13.98 -12.85
C TYR A 182 -6.45 -13.33 -11.92
N ARG A 183 -7.71 -13.78 -11.98
CA ARG A 183 -8.78 -13.24 -11.12
C ARG A 183 -8.50 -13.45 -9.63
N ALA A 184 -8.01 -14.64 -9.24
CA ALA A 184 -7.73 -14.94 -7.85
C ALA A 184 -6.55 -14.12 -7.30
N VAL A 185 -5.46 -14.02 -8.06
CA VAL A 185 -4.27 -13.23 -7.71
C VAL A 185 -4.62 -11.74 -7.67
N SER A 186 -5.35 -11.23 -8.67
CA SER A 186 -5.82 -9.84 -8.69
C SER A 186 -6.68 -9.50 -7.49
N ALA A 187 -7.63 -10.37 -7.13
CA ALA A 187 -8.49 -10.19 -5.95
C ALA A 187 -7.69 -10.23 -4.64
N PHE A 188 -6.74 -11.15 -4.51
CA PHE A 188 -5.86 -11.28 -3.34
C PHE A 188 -4.98 -10.05 -3.17
N TYR A 189 -4.29 -9.64 -4.24
CA TYR A 189 -3.38 -8.50 -4.21
C TYR A 189 -4.11 -7.17 -3.98
N THR A 190 -5.28 -6.98 -4.59
CA THR A 190 -6.10 -5.78 -4.37
C THR A 190 -6.54 -5.65 -2.91
N ARG A 191 -6.85 -6.77 -2.24
CA ARG A 191 -7.32 -6.78 -0.85
C ARG A 191 -6.19 -6.70 0.17
N ASN A 192 -5.03 -7.27 -0.16
CA ASN A 192 -3.93 -7.48 0.78
C ASN A 192 -2.62 -6.78 0.36
N GLY A 193 -2.67 -5.86 -0.61
CA GLY A 193 -1.48 -5.26 -1.22
C GLY A 193 -0.54 -4.56 -0.24
N SER A 194 -1.02 -4.14 0.94
CA SER A 194 -0.17 -3.61 2.01
C SER A 194 0.74 -4.67 2.65
N ALA A 195 0.26 -5.91 2.80
CA ALA A 195 1.07 -7.03 3.31
C ALA A 195 2.06 -7.54 2.26
N MET A 196 1.77 -7.33 0.97
CA MET A 196 2.58 -7.80 -0.15
C MET A 196 3.73 -6.87 -0.53
N LYS A 197 3.59 -5.56 -0.26
CA LYS A 197 4.41 -4.48 -0.84
C LYS A 197 5.92 -4.67 -0.65
N ASP A 198 6.34 -5.26 0.46
CA ASP A 198 7.75 -5.45 0.83
C ASP A 198 8.25 -6.88 0.61
N ILE A 199 7.42 -7.77 0.06
CA ILE A 199 7.73 -9.20 -0.13
C ILE A 199 7.72 -9.58 -1.61
N MET A 200 6.60 -9.34 -2.29
CA MET A 200 6.40 -9.77 -3.67
C MET A 200 5.38 -8.88 -4.37
N THR A 201 5.71 -8.46 -5.58
CA THR A 201 4.85 -7.72 -6.49
C THR A 201 3.81 -8.63 -7.14
N ILE A 202 2.72 -8.05 -7.64
CA ILE A 202 1.69 -8.82 -8.33
C ILE A 202 2.23 -9.52 -9.59
N ASN A 203 3.19 -8.89 -10.29
CA ASN A 203 3.80 -9.44 -11.50
C ASN A 203 4.66 -10.67 -11.18
N GLU A 204 5.41 -10.65 -10.08
CA GLU A 204 6.18 -11.82 -9.64
C GLU A 204 5.27 -13.03 -9.31
N ILE A 205 4.05 -12.79 -8.82
CA ILE A 205 3.07 -13.86 -8.63
C ILE A 205 2.56 -14.37 -9.99
N TYR A 206 2.27 -13.48 -10.94
CA TYR A 206 1.84 -13.87 -12.28
C TYR A 206 2.90 -14.68 -13.03
N ASP A 207 4.18 -14.32 -12.86
CA ASP A 207 5.32 -15.06 -13.41
C ASP A 207 5.38 -16.49 -12.87
N CYS A 208 4.96 -16.74 -11.62
CA CYS A 208 4.86 -18.09 -11.06
C CYS A 208 3.85 -19.00 -11.79
N PHE A 209 2.94 -18.42 -12.58
CA PHE A 209 1.94 -19.13 -13.38
C PHE A 209 2.14 -18.94 -14.89
N ASP A 210 3.33 -18.46 -15.30
CA ASP A 210 3.69 -18.16 -16.69
C ASP A 210 2.71 -17.20 -17.38
N ILE A 211 2.09 -16.27 -16.63
CA ILE A 211 1.15 -15.28 -17.18
C ILE A 211 1.93 -14.07 -17.71
N THR A 212 1.86 -13.82 -19.01
CA THR A 212 2.62 -12.74 -19.66
C THR A 212 1.94 -11.37 -19.50
N GLU A 213 2.69 -10.28 -19.69
CA GLU A 213 2.13 -8.92 -19.71
C GLU A 213 1.03 -8.73 -20.76
N GLU A 214 1.17 -9.35 -21.94
CA GLU A 214 0.15 -9.33 -22.98
C GLU A 214 -1.13 -10.07 -22.54
N GLU A 215 -0.99 -11.23 -21.90
CA GLU A 215 -2.12 -11.97 -21.33
C GLU A 215 -2.81 -11.19 -20.20
N ILE A 216 -2.06 -10.46 -19.36
CA ILE A 216 -2.60 -9.60 -18.29
C ILE A 216 -3.56 -8.56 -18.86
N VAL A 217 -3.18 -7.86 -19.95
CA VAL A 217 -4.05 -6.85 -20.59
C VAL A 217 -5.33 -7.49 -21.14
N ILE A 218 -5.23 -8.68 -21.74
CA ILE A 218 -6.40 -9.41 -22.23
C ILE A 218 -7.31 -9.82 -21.06
N PHE A 219 -6.74 -10.37 -19.99
CA PHE A 219 -7.49 -10.83 -18.83
C PHE A 219 -8.11 -9.69 -18.03
N GLU A 220 -7.48 -8.51 -17.99
CA GLU A 220 -8.07 -7.31 -17.42
C GLU A 220 -9.34 -6.90 -18.17
N ASN A 221 -9.28 -6.84 -19.50
CA ASN A 221 -10.45 -6.56 -20.34
C ASN A 221 -11.55 -7.61 -20.17
N MET A 222 -11.20 -8.90 -20.10
CA MET A 222 -12.16 -9.97 -19.80
C MET A 222 -12.81 -9.79 -18.42
N ASN A 223 -12.04 -9.42 -17.40
CA ASN A 223 -12.55 -9.17 -16.05
C ASN A 223 -13.48 -7.96 -16.02
N GLU A 224 -13.16 -6.88 -16.74
CA GLU A 224 -14.03 -5.73 -16.90
C GLU A 224 -15.35 -6.10 -17.60
N ALA A 225 -15.29 -6.86 -18.69
CA ALA A 225 -16.47 -7.34 -19.40
C ALA A 225 -17.35 -8.21 -18.50
N PHE A 226 -16.76 -9.12 -17.73
CA PHE A 226 -17.47 -9.91 -16.73
C PHE A 226 -18.14 -9.02 -15.67
N ASN A 227 -17.45 -8.01 -15.16
CA ASN A 227 -18.04 -7.07 -14.22
C ASN A 227 -19.23 -6.32 -14.86
N GLN A 228 -19.14 -5.91 -16.13
CA GLN A 228 -20.29 -5.32 -16.83
C GLN A 228 -21.44 -6.30 -17.04
N TYR A 229 -21.14 -7.57 -17.29
CA TYR A 229 -22.13 -8.64 -17.38
C TYR A 229 -22.87 -8.83 -16.05
N VAL A 230 -22.14 -8.83 -14.93
CA VAL A 230 -22.72 -9.04 -13.58
C VAL A 230 -23.49 -7.82 -13.09
N TYR A 231 -22.98 -6.61 -13.28
CA TYR A 231 -23.54 -5.39 -12.66
C TYR A 231 -24.31 -4.46 -13.63
N GLY A 232 -24.18 -4.62 -14.95
CA GLY A 232 -25.06 -3.96 -15.92
C GLY A 232 -24.76 -2.50 -16.30
N GLY A 233 -23.54 -2.00 -16.14
CA GLY A 233 -23.14 -0.67 -16.63
C GLY A 233 -22.86 0.38 -15.56
N LYS A 234 -21.79 1.17 -15.78
CA LYS A 234 -21.20 2.38 -15.10
C LYS A 234 -21.33 2.59 -13.58
N ASN A 235 -22.46 2.30 -12.94
CA ASN A 235 -22.61 2.43 -11.47
C ASN A 235 -22.24 1.15 -10.70
N GLY A 236 -22.18 0.02 -11.39
CA GLY A 236 -21.84 -1.29 -10.81
C GLY A 236 -20.35 -1.52 -10.53
N TYR A 237 -19.48 -1.02 -11.40
CA TYR A 237 -18.02 -1.18 -11.30
C TYR A 237 -17.47 -0.50 -10.03
N ASN A 238 -17.98 0.69 -9.68
CA ASN A 238 -17.66 1.34 -8.42
C ASN A 238 -18.19 0.54 -7.23
N ALA A 239 -19.36 -0.10 -7.31
CA ALA A 239 -19.90 -0.93 -6.22
C ALA A 239 -19.09 -2.22 -5.99
N SER A 240 -18.57 -2.86 -7.04
CA SER A 240 -17.67 -4.02 -6.91
C SER A 240 -16.28 -3.64 -6.39
N LEU A 241 -15.71 -2.52 -6.86
CA LEU A 241 -14.47 -1.97 -6.29
C LEU A 241 -14.67 -1.60 -4.81
N ILE A 242 -15.84 -1.09 -4.41
CA ILE A 242 -16.20 -0.80 -3.00
C ILE A 242 -16.44 -2.09 -2.20
N ALA A 243 -16.90 -3.19 -2.81
CA ALA A 243 -17.10 -4.47 -2.13
C ALA A 243 -15.79 -5.27 -1.95
N TYR A 244 -14.84 -5.15 -2.87
CA TYR A 244 -13.49 -5.72 -2.77
C TYR A 244 -12.52 -4.80 -2.02
N LYS A 245 -12.69 -3.48 -2.07
CA LYS A 245 -12.13 -2.58 -1.06
C LYS A 245 -12.89 -2.83 0.23
N LYS A 246 -12.35 -3.72 1.08
CA LYS A 246 -12.24 -3.25 2.47
C LYS A 246 -11.47 -1.95 2.34
N GLU A 247 -12.16 -0.82 2.45
CA GLU A 247 -11.47 0.40 2.88
C GLU A 247 -11.00 0.05 4.28
N VAL A 248 -9.84 -0.63 4.34
CA VAL A 248 -8.89 -0.41 5.40
C VAL A 248 -8.52 1.04 5.16
N TYR A 249 -9.31 1.90 5.76
CA TYR A 249 -8.82 3.15 6.21
C TYR A 249 -7.67 2.78 7.12
N ASP A 250 -6.49 2.75 6.53
CA ASP A 250 -5.31 3.07 7.29
C ASP A 250 -5.66 4.43 7.89
N VAL A 251 -6.03 4.43 9.17
CA VAL A 251 -6.43 5.66 9.86
C VAL A 251 -5.28 6.66 9.70
N LYS A 252 -4.02 6.21 9.51
CA LYS A 252 -2.87 7.05 9.16
C LYS A 252 -2.91 7.67 7.74
N LYS A 253 -3.57 7.05 6.76
CA LYS A 253 -3.77 7.59 5.40
C LYS A 253 -5.08 8.36 5.20
N LEU A 254 -6.08 8.08 6.05
CA LEU A 254 -7.31 8.87 6.14
C LEU A 254 -7.17 10.12 6.99
N LEU A 255 -6.26 10.08 7.96
CA LEU A 255 -5.65 11.30 8.44
C LEU A 255 -5.04 11.98 7.22
N PRO A 256 -5.32 13.28 6.96
CA PRO A 256 -4.68 14.00 5.87
C PRO A 256 -3.19 13.67 5.93
N GLY A 257 -2.70 12.97 4.90
CA GLY A 257 -1.43 12.25 4.99
C GLY A 257 -0.39 13.21 5.50
N GLU A 258 0.11 12.97 6.72
CA GLU A 258 0.82 13.90 7.62
C GLU A 258 0.56 15.39 7.30
N ASN A 259 -0.08 16.15 8.19
CA ASN A 259 -0.15 17.62 8.06
C ASN A 259 1.28 18.21 8.10
N LEU A 260 2.02 18.05 7.01
CA LEU A 260 3.37 18.49 6.78
C LEU A 260 3.25 19.94 6.40
N PHE A 261 3.96 20.79 7.13
CA PHE A 261 4.02 22.20 6.82
C PHE A 261 5.44 22.70 7.00
N LEU A 262 5.77 23.68 6.17
CA LEU A 262 6.96 24.49 6.29
C LEU A 262 6.62 25.73 7.09
N GLN A 263 7.49 26.12 8.02
CA GLN A 263 7.37 27.39 8.73
C GLN A 263 8.57 28.29 8.48
N VAL A 264 8.29 29.59 8.38
CA VAL A 264 9.32 30.63 8.36
C VAL A 264 9.15 31.51 9.59
N PHE A 265 10.19 31.58 10.40
CA PHE A 265 10.29 32.42 11.58
C PHE A 265 11.25 33.57 11.32
N LEU A 266 10.91 34.74 11.86
CA LEU A 266 11.72 35.95 11.78
C LEU A 266 12.25 36.27 13.17
N ASN A 267 13.55 36.56 13.28
CA ASN A 267 14.18 36.97 14.54
C ASN A 267 14.46 38.48 14.51
N ASP A 268 14.07 39.19 15.55
CA ASP A 268 14.24 40.65 15.66
C ASP A 268 15.58 41.11 16.23
N GLY A 269 16.52 40.18 16.42
CA GLY A 269 17.80 40.40 17.07
C GLY A 269 17.80 40.06 18.56
N THR A 270 16.63 39.80 19.15
CA THR A 270 16.51 39.32 20.53
C THR A 270 15.79 37.98 20.63
N ASN A 271 14.65 37.81 19.95
CA ASN A 271 13.85 36.59 19.98
C ASN A 271 13.20 36.31 18.62
N TYR A 272 12.79 35.06 18.40
CA TYR A 272 11.93 34.70 17.27
C TYR A 272 10.50 35.20 17.52
N LEU A 273 9.92 35.80 16.50
CA LEU A 273 8.53 36.26 16.48
C LEU A 273 7.61 35.06 16.16
N GLU A 274 7.47 34.14 17.12
CA GLU A 274 6.71 32.90 16.95
C GLU A 274 5.24 33.14 16.58
N ASP A 275 4.64 34.22 17.08
CA ASP A 275 3.26 34.64 16.78
C ASP A 275 3.08 35.14 15.33
N LYS A 276 4.18 35.44 14.64
CA LYS A 276 4.20 35.90 13.24
C LYS A 276 4.75 34.84 12.27
N ALA A 277 4.88 33.57 12.70
CA ALA A 277 5.37 32.51 11.83
C ALA A 277 4.49 32.31 10.59
N ILE A 278 5.13 32.25 9.42
CA ILE A 278 4.45 32.03 8.16
C ILE A 278 4.41 30.52 7.90
N THR A 279 3.22 29.93 7.95
CA THR A 279 3.02 28.48 7.80
C THR A 279 2.48 28.14 6.42
N ASN A 280 3.12 27.22 5.71
CA ASN A 280 2.71 26.74 4.39
C ASN A 280 2.58 25.21 4.40
N HIS A 281 1.37 24.71 4.13
CA HIS A 281 1.14 23.27 4.01
C HIS A 281 1.83 22.69 2.78
N ILE A 282 2.47 21.54 2.95
CA ILE A 282 3.19 20.83 1.90
C ILE A 282 2.32 19.70 1.36
N ILE A 283 2.23 19.63 0.03
CA ILE A 283 1.54 18.55 -0.68
C ILE A 283 2.53 17.87 -1.63
N GLY A 284 2.77 16.58 -1.40
CA GLY A 284 3.69 15.77 -2.22
C GLY A 284 5.15 15.90 -1.81
N GLN A 285 6.04 15.24 -2.56
CA GLN A 285 7.46 15.11 -2.22
C GLN A 285 8.35 16.22 -2.81
N ASN A 286 7.92 16.89 -3.87
CA ASN A 286 8.71 17.97 -4.48
C ASN A 286 8.12 19.31 -4.05
N VAL A 287 8.84 20.02 -3.18
CA VAL A 287 8.40 21.29 -2.62
C VAL A 287 9.00 22.42 -3.43
N LYS A 288 8.15 23.35 -3.88
CA LYS A 288 8.53 24.64 -4.47
C LYS A 288 7.56 25.69 -3.96
N LEU A 289 8.05 26.60 -3.13
CA LEU A 289 7.25 27.64 -2.49
C LEU A 289 7.89 29.00 -2.73
N ASN A 290 7.06 30.00 -3.03
CA ASN A 290 7.46 31.40 -3.03
C ASN A 290 6.66 32.06 -1.90
N ILE A 291 7.35 32.45 -0.83
CA ILE A 291 6.74 32.94 0.39
C ILE A 291 6.96 34.45 0.44
N PRO A 292 5.92 35.28 0.23
CA PRO A 292 6.04 36.73 0.42
C PRO A 292 6.36 37.04 1.88
N ILE A 293 7.32 37.94 2.10
CA ILE A 293 7.70 38.38 3.44
C ILE A 293 7.70 39.90 3.48
N GLU A 294 7.02 40.44 4.48
CA GLU A 294 7.03 41.86 4.78
C GLU A 294 7.54 42.09 6.20
N PHE A 295 8.63 42.85 6.31
CA PHE A 295 9.20 43.19 7.60
C PHE A 295 8.49 44.42 8.18
N THR A 296 7.84 44.22 9.32
CA THR A 296 7.23 45.29 10.12
C THR A 296 8.18 45.88 11.16
N GLN A 297 9.37 45.26 11.31
CA GLN A 297 10.44 45.61 12.25
C GLN A 297 11.78 45.10 11.73
N TYR A 298 12.88 45.47 12.38
CA TYR A 298 14.21 44.93 12.06
C TYR A 298 14.21 43.40 12.22
N VAL A 299 14.85 42.70 11.27
CA VAL A 299 15.02 41.25 11.27
C VAL A 299 16.50 40.92 11.07
N SER A 300 17.12 40.26 12.04
CA SER A 300 18.53 39.88 12.00
C SER A 300 18.79 38.57 11.25
N GLU A 301 17.88 37.60 11.37
CA GLU A 301 18.00 36.28 10.77
C GLU A 301 16.62 35.69 10.46
N ILE A 302 16.61 34.77 9.50
CA ILE A 302 15.43 34.03 9.06
C ILE A 302 15.68 32.55 9.37
N ARG A 303 14.73 31.94 10.10
CA ARG A 303 14.72 30.51 10.39
C ARG A 303 13.64 29.84 9.54
N LEU A 304 14.04 28.78 8.85
CA LEU A 304 13.23 27.92 8.03
C LEU A 304 13.14 26.56 8.68
N ASP A 305 11.92 26.15 8.99
CA ASP A 305 11.61 24.81 9.45
C ASP A 305 10.97 24.06 8.29
N PRO A 306 11.75 23.25 7.54
CA PRO A 306 11.30 22.70 6.26
C PRO A 306 10.12 21.73 6.41
N LEU A 307 9.99 21.07 7.57
CA LEU A 307 8.90 20.17 7.95
C LEU A 307 8.68 20.24 9.46
N ASN A 308 7.50 19.87 9.95
CA ASN A 308 7.16 19.78 11.38
C ASN A 308 7.43 18.39 11.99
N VAL A 309 8.29 17.60 11.34
CA VAL A 309 8.74 16.27 11.74
C VAL A 309 10.19 16.06 11.27
N SER A 310 10.85 15.03 11.80
CA SER A 310 12.16 14.59 11.34
C SER A 310 12.13 14.16 9.87
N CYS A 311 13.18 14.45 9.10
CA CYS A 311 13.14 14.29 7.65
C CYS A 311 14.50 14.15 6.96
N VAL A 312 14.46 13.57 5.75
CA VAL A 312 15.57 13.59 4.78
C VAL A 312 15.19 14.50 3.62
N LEU A 313 15.94 15.60 3.48
CA LEU A 313 15.79 16.56 2.40
C LEU A 313 16.89 16.37 1.37
N GLN A 314 16.53 16.54 0.10
CA GLN A 314 17.47 16.55 -1.01
C GLN A 314 17.39 17.84 -1.81
N ASN A 315 18.54 18.30 -2.28
CA ASN A 315 18.68 19.47 -3.16
C ASN A 315 17.97 20.73 -2.61
N LEU A 316 18.15 21.04 -1.32
CA LEU A 316 17.62 22.26 -0.74
C LEU A 316 18.25 23.49 -1.41
N LYS A 317 17.38 24.37 -1.91
CA LYS A 317 17.72 25.69 -2.44
C LYS A 317 16.83 26.74 -1.82
N VAL A 318 17.45 27.77 -1.27
CA VAL A 318 16.77 28.94 -0.72
C VAL A 318 17.28 30.17 -1.45
N GLN A 319 16.37 31.00 -1.94
CA GLN A 319 16.67 32.24 -2.62
C GLN A 319 15.85 33.40 -2.04
N ILE A 320 16.47 34.56 -1.92
CA ILE A 320 15.83 35.81 -1.51
C ILE A 320 15.56 36.63 -2.76
N VAL A 321 14.33 37.14 -2.89
CA VAL A 321 14.01 38.16 -3.89
C VAL A 321 13.78 39.48 -3.20
N THR A 322 14.47 40.52 -3.66
CA THR A 322 14.31 41.87 -3.13
C THR A 322 13.14 42.60 -3.79
N LYS A 323 12.73 43.73 -3.21
CA LYS A 323 11.66 44.58 -3.79
C LYS A 323 12.03 45.11 -5.19
N ASP A 324 13.33 45.22 -5.47
CA ASP A 324 13.89 45.61 -6.77
C ASP A 324 13.93 44.46 -7.80
N ASN A 325 13.40 43.27 -7.47
CA ASN A 325 13.42 42.04 -8.28
C ASN A 325 14.81 41.39 -8.47
N ASN A 326 15.79 41.69 -7.61
CA ASN A 326 17.05 40.95 -7.63
C ASN A 326 16.91 39.64 -6.84
N GLU A 327 17.48 38.56 -7.35
CA GLU A 327 17.45 37.23 -6.72
C GLU A 327 18.84 36.85 -6.20
N TYR A 328 18.91 36.40 -4.95
CA TYR A 328 20.14 35.99 -4.28
C TYR A 328 19.99 34.59 -3.71
N GLU A 329 20.89 33.67 -4.03
CA GLU A 329 20.90 32.31 -3.47
C GLU A 329 21.67 32.28 -2.14
N ILE A 330 21.14 31.53 -1.17
CA ILE A 330 21.79 31.36 0.13
C ILE A 330 22.79 30.20 0.04
N GLU A 331 24.06 30.49 0.25
CA GLU A 331 25.15 29.50 0.17
C GLU A 331 25.49 28.86 1.52
N HIS A 332 25.19 29.55 2.62
CA HIS A 332 25.59 29.14 3.96
C HIS A 332 24.42 29.15 4.93
N TYR A 333 24.24 28.01 5.62
CA TYR A 333 23.16 27.79 6.58
C TYR A 333 23.73 27.33 7.91
N ARG A 334 23.19 27.83 9.02
CA ARG A 334 23.25 27.15 10.31
C ARG A 334 22.08 26.17 10.39
N HIS A 335 22.29 24.98 10.91
CA HIS A 335 21.24 23.97 10.97
C HIS A 335 21.49 22.97 12.09
N ASN A 336 20.44 22.21 12.46
CA ASN A 336 20.53 21.12 13.43
C ASN A 336 20.53 19.71 12.80
N ALA A 337 20.66 19.59 11.47
CA ALA A 337 20.78 18.31 10.79
C ALA A 337 21.93 17.46 11.37
N ILE A 338 21.72 16.16 11.50
CA ILE A 338 22.73 15.20 11.99
C ILE A 338 23.79 14.92 10.92
N ILE A 339 23.38 14.82 9.66
CA ILE A 339 24.24 14.56 8.50
C ILE A 339 23.91 15.58 7.42
N THR A 340 24.94 16.16 6.82
CA THR A 340 24.82 17.02 5.64
C THR A 340 25.83 16.61 4.59
N LYS A 341 25.40 16.66 3.32
CA LYS A 341 26.28 16.49 2.16
C LYS A 341 25.75 17.36 1.04
N ASP A 342 26.54 18.33 0.61
CA ASP A 342 26.14 19.32 -0.41
C ASP A 342 24.83 20.02 0.01
N HIS A 343 23.75 19.83 -0.76
CA HIS A 343 22.41 20.38 -0.49
C HIS A 343 21.42 19.37 0.11
N ASP A 344 21.93 18.22 0.59
CA ASP A 344 21.13 17.17 1.22
C ASP A 344 21.31 17.20 2.75
N PHE A 345 20.19 17.07 3.47
CA PHE A 345 20.13 17.20 4.92
C PHE A 345 19.35 16.04 5.54
N ILE A 346 19.88 15.48 6.63
CA ILE A 346 19.17 14.49 7.44
C ILE A 346 18.92 15.09 8.82
N PHE A 347 17.66 15.31 9.16
CA PHE A 347 17.21 15.78 10.46
C PHE A 347 16.58 14.62 11.23
N ALA A 348 17.19 14.24 12.35
CA ALA A 348 16.63 13.22 13.24
C ALA A 348 15.66 13.80 14.29
N SER A 349 15.73 15.10 14.57
CA SER A 349 14.80 15.79 15.48
C SER A 349 13.47 16.08 14.81
N GLU A 350 12.39 16.12 15.61
CA GLU A 350 11.05 16.52 15.15
C GLU A 350 10.95 18.02 14.79
N ASP A 351 11.98 18.80 15.12
CA ASP A 351 12.09 20.23 14.81
C ASP A 351 13.32 20.47 13.90
N PRO A 352 13.25 20.19 12.58
CA PRO A 352 14.34 20.50 11.66
C PRO A 352 14.45 22.02 11.49
N GLN A 353 15.65 22.57 11.67
CA GLN A 353 15.88 24.01 11.61
C GLN A 353 17.02 24.34 10.65
N ILE A 354 16.78 25.35 9.80
CA ILE A 354 17.76 25.92 8.88
C ILE A 354 17.71 27.44 9.01
N ILE A 355 18.82 28.06 9.34
CA ILE A 355 18.90 29.46 9.75
C ILE A 355 19.94 30.17 8.89
N PHE A 356 19.61 31.35 8.38
CA PHE A 356 20.54 32.20 7.65
C PHE A 356 20.34 33.67 8.03
N GLU A 357 21.41 34.46 7.90
CA GLU A 357 21.42 35.87 8.27
C GLU A 357 20.68 36.72 7.23
N ASN A 358 19.96 37.74 7.69
CA ASN A 358 19.32 38.71 6.80
C ASN A 358 20.31 39.82 6.43
N GLN A 359 20.82 39.77 5.19
CA GLN A 359 21.75 40.77 4.66
C GLN A 359 21.06 41.91 3.88
N TRP A 360 19.72 41.85 3.75
CA TRP A 360 18.96 42.74 2.87
C TRP A 360 18.04 43.71 3.62
N GLU A 361 18.16 43.77 4.96
CA GLU A 361 17.35 44.64 5.82
C GLU A 361 15.86 44.58 5.45
N ASN A 362 15.18 45.72 5.26
CA ASN A 362 13.77 45.83 4.86
C ASN A 362 13.53 45.68 3.34
N ASN A 363 14.54 45.29 2.56
CA ASN A 363 14.43 45.16 1.11
C ASN A 363 13.99 43.76 0.64
N VAL A 364 13.78 42.81 1.55
CA VAL A 364 13.24 41.48 1.19
C VAL A 364 11.78 41.61 0.76
N ARG A 365 11.42 40.90 -0.32
CA ARG A 365 10.04 40.79 -0.83
C ARG A 365 9.50 39.37 -0.67
N GLU A 366 10.28 38.37 -1.03
CA GLU A 366 9.87 36.97 -0.94
C GLU A 366 11.08 36.04 -0.72
N VAL A 367 10.80 34.86 -0.16
CA VAL A 367 11.76 33.76 -0.05
C VAL A 367 11.27 32.63 -0.93
N LYS A 368 12.09 32.23 -1.92
CA LYS A 368 11.82 31.05 -2.74
C LYS A 368 12.54 29.86 -2.14
N ILE A 369 11.82 28.78 -1.94
CA ILE A 369 12.33 27.55 -1.34
C ILE A 369 12.01 26.39 -2.27
N ALA A 370 13.01 25.56 -2.57
CA ALA A 370 12.83 24.34 -3.32
C ALA A 370 13.63 23.19 -2.70
N PHE A 371 13.00 22.03 -2.53
CA PHE A 371 13.67 20.80 -2.09
C PHE A 371 12.81 19.58 -2.45
N ARG A 372 13.41 18.39 -2.32
CA ARG A 372 12.68 17.13 -2.37
C ARG A 372 12.70 16.44 -1.01
N ILE A 373 11.54 16.04 -0.54
CA ILE A 373 11.36 15.18 0.64
C ILE A 373 11.62 13.75 0.19
N ARG A 374 12.71 13.15 0.64
CA ARG A 374 12.98 11.73 0.42
C ARG A 374 12.23 10.87 1.44
N GLU A 375 12.21 11.33 2.69
CA GLU A 375 11.55 10.66 3.82
C GLU A 375 11.16 11.68 4.89
N ALA A 376 10.07 11.43 5.61
CA ALA A 376 9.55 12.23 6.71
C ALA A 376 9.05 11.28 7.83
N GLY A 377 9.12 11.72 9.08
CA GLY A 377 8.68 10.91 10.24
C GLY A 377 9.69 9.83 10.66
N LEU A 378 10.97 10.18 10.76
CA LEU A 378 12.08 9.26 11.06
C LEU A 378 12.26 8.91 12.55
N GLN A 379 11.35 9.34 13.43
CA GLN A 379 11.52 9.34 14.89
C GLN A 379 11.76 7.95 15.52
N ASP A 380 11.23 6.89 14.92
CA ASP A 380 11.39 5.52 15.42
C ASP A 380 12.59 4.78 14.80
N ASN A 381 13.42 5.45 14.00
CA ASN A 381 14.57 4.81 13.38
C ASN A 381 15.72 4.64 14.40
N PRO A 382 16.03 3.39 14.84
CA PRO A 382 17.00 3.16 15.90
C PRO A 382 18.42 3.56 15.51
N ILE A 383 18.75 3.56 14.21
CA ILE A 383 20.06 3.98 13.71
C ILE A 383 20.20 5.50 13.81
N LEU A 384 19.16 6.25 13.44
CA LEU A 384 19.19 7.72 13.52
C LEU A 384 19.18 8.21 14.97
N SER A 385 18.46 7.51 15.85
CA SER A 385 18.52 7.74 17.30
C SER A 385 19.95 7.56 17.83
N ALA A 386 20.60 6.42 17.54
CA ALA A 386 21.98 6.17 17.94
C ALA A 386 22.98 7.19 17.36
N LEU A 387 22.80 7.60 16.10
CA LEU A 387 23.64 8.63 15.47
C LEU A 387 23.45 10.01 16.12
N SER A 388 22.22 10.35 16.52
CA SER A 388 21.92 11.59 17.23
C SER A 388 22.60 11.63 18.61
N GLU A 389 22.51 10.51 19.36
CA GLU A 389 23.19 10.37 20.65
C GLU A 389 24.71 10.47 20.51
N LEU A 390 25.30 9.82 19.51
CA LEU A 390 26.73 9.91 19.22
C LEU A 390 27.14 11.35 18.89
N LYS A 391 26.37 12.06 18.05
CA LYS A 391 26.65 13.47 17.72
C LYS A 391 26.57 14.37 18.96
N CYS A 392 25.59 14.16 19.83
CA CYS A 392 25.49 14.87 21.10
C CYS A 392 26.73 14.63 21.99
N HIS A 393 27.18 13.37 22.08
CA HIS A 393 28.38 13.02 22.84
C HIS A 393 29.64 13.66 22.26
N MET A 394 29.79 13.65 20.93
CA MET A 394 30.91 14.32 20.24
C MET A 394 30.93 15.81 20.52
N ASN A 395 29.80 16.51 20.40
CA ASN A 395 29.71 17.94 20.70
C ASN A 395 30.09 18.25 22.16
N LYS A 396 29.69 17.39 23.11
CA LYS A 396 30.06 17.54 24.52
C LYS A 396 31.57 17.40 24.72
N VAL A 397 32.17 16.39 24.08
CA VAL A 397 33.63 16.16 24.13
C VAL A 397 34.38 17.33 23.48
N GLU A 398 33.91 17.87 22.36
CA GLU A 398 34.48 19.05 21.71
C GLU A 398 34.43 20.29 22.62
N ASN A 399 33.28 20.56 23.24
CA ASN A 399 33.13 21.67 24.19
C ASN A 399 34.04 21.52 25.41
N GLU A 400 34.17 20.31 25.97
CA GLU A 400 35.12 20.02 27.05
C GLU A 400 36.57 20.22 26.60
N LEU A 401 36.91 19.82 25.38
CA LEU A 401 38.22 20.07 24.75
C LEU A 401 38.50 21.56 24.59
N GLU A 402 37.55 22.37 24.11
CA GLU A 402 37.69 23.81 24.00
C GLU A 402 37.86 24.48 25.37
N TYR A 403 37.06 24.06 26.35
CA TYR A 403 37.18 24.53 27.72
C TYR A 403 38.58 24.24 28.29
N ILE A 404 39.08 23.00 28.12
CA ILE A 404 40.43 22.61 28.54
C ILE A 404 41.47 23.46 27.82
N LYS A 405 41.35 23.68 26.50
CA LYS A 405 42.23 24.55 25.73
C LYS A 405 42.24 26.00 26.24
N GLY A 406 41.11 26.48 26.78
CA GLY A 406 40.96 27.80 27.38
C GLY A 406 41.64 27.96 28.74
N THR A 407 41.89 26.87 29.47
CA THR A 407 42.46 26.92 30.83
C THR A 407 43.91 27.42 30.86
N LYS A 408 44.26 28.14 31.94
CA LYS A 408 45.65 28.59 32.18
C LYS A 408 46.65 27.44 32.21
N VAL A 409 46.25 26.29 32.76
CA VAL A 409 47.11 25.10 32.88
C VAL A 409 47.51 24.56 31.50
N TYR A 410 46.55 24.44 30.57
CA TYR A 410 46.83 23.97 29.21
C TYR A 410 47.69 24.96 28.42
N LYS A 411 47.42 26.27 28.56
CA LYS A 411 48.24 27.33 27.93
C LYS A 411 49.69 27.31 28.43
N THR A 412 49.92 27.19 29.73
CA THR A 412 51.28 27.09 30.31
C THR A 412 52.00 25.79 29.95
N LEU A 413 51.27 24.68 29.78
CA LEU A 413 51.84 23.42 29.27
C LEU A 413 52.27 23.52 27.80
N LEU A 414 51.51 24.24 26.98
CA LEU A 414 51.85 24.55 25.59
C LEU A 414 53.09 25.45 25.48
N GLU A 415 53.14 26.52 26.27
CA GLU A 415 54.30 27.41 26.36
C GLU A 415 55.57 26.63 26.72
N ARG A 416 55.51 25.79 27.76
CA ARG A 416 56.65 24.93 28.16
C ARG A 416 57.04 23.90 27.10
N LYS A 417 56.10 23.40 26.30
CA LYS A 417 56.39 22.47 25.19
C LYS A 417 57.07 23.19 24.02
N VAL A 418 56.63 24.40 23.71
CA VAL A 418 57.24 25.27 22.68
C VAL A 418 58.65 25.67 23.11
N ASP A 419 58.85 26.06 24.37
CA ASP A 419 60.17 26.39 24.93
C ASP A 419 61.14 25.21 24.88
N LYS A 420 60.64 23.98 25.11
CA LYS A 420 61.45 22.76 25.05
C LYS A 420 61.85 22.38 23.62
N VAL A 421 61.00 22.67 22.63
CA VAL A 421 61.31 22.43 21.20
C VAL A 421 62.22 23.53 20.62
N LEU A 422 62.12 24.76 21.14
CA LEU A 422 63.01 25.86 20.75
C LEU A 422 64.38 25.76 21.43
N GLY A 423 64.46 25.24 22.65
CA GLY A 423 65.72 25.00 23.37
C GLY A 423 66.49 23.73 22.96
N GLU A 424 65.95 22.91 22.06
CA GLU A 424 66.66 21.78 21.43
C GLU A 424 67.25 22.14 20.04
N ASN A 425 67.08 23.40 19.58
CA ASN A 425 67.60 23.93 18.32
C ASN A 425 68.70 25.02 18.50
N GLU A 426 69.19 25.24 19.72
CA GLU A 426 70.47 25.90 20.02
C GLU A 426 71.52 24.84 20.39
#